data_AF-A0A1G1JQZ8-F1
#
_entry.id   AF-A0A1G1JQZ8-F1
#
_cell.length_a   1.000
_cell.length_b   1.000
_cell.length_c   1.000
_cell.angle_alpha   90.00
_cell.angle_beta   90.00
_cell.angle_gamma   90.00
#
_symmetry.space_group_name_H-M   'P 1'
#
loop_
_entity.id
_entity.type
_entity.pdbx_description
1 polymer ?
#
loop_
_entity_poly.entity_id
_entity_poly.type
_entity_poly.pdbx_seq_one_letter_code
_entity_poly.pdbx_strand_id
1 'polypeptide(L)'
;MDIFKRVSETLFDSTIGLLQAWQKRSVQIVKIEAAKYYLQTIQEVRRQSILLASGLFCLFVLAVAVVAMPVVLLLLLPLSVAAKLKIACVLIVLDLGIPVLYLWNFFSQKNWMRFTRSGEFIANAVRED
;
A
#
# COMPACT_ATOMS: atom_id res chain seq x y z
N MET A 1 31.24 -31.69 49.95
CA MET A 1 29.98 -30.93 49.89
C MET A 1 30.02 -29.80 48.85
N ASP A 2 31.20 -29.26 48.50
CA ASP A 2 31.34 -28.15 47.53
C ASP A 2 31.07 -28.50 46.06
N ILE A 3 31.30 -29.76 45.64
CA ILE A 3 31.11 -30.18 44.24
C ILE A 3 29.63 -30.15 43.86
N PHE A 4 28.75 -30.59 44.77
CA PHE A 4 27.30 -30.59 44.56
C PHE A 4 26.73 -29.18 44.41
N LYS A 5 27.27 -28.22 45.17
CA LYS A 5 26.86 -26.81 45.13
C LYS A 5 27.27 -26.14 43.82
N ARG A 6 28.51 -26.36 43.35
CA ARG A 6 28.96 -25.85 42.05
C ARG A 6 28.16 -26.41 40.89
N VAL A 7 27.87 -27.71 40.90
CA VAL A 7 27.06 -28.35 39.85
C VAL A 7 25.63 -27.79 39.85
N SER A 8 25.02 -27.55 41.01
CA SER A 8 23.69 -26.93 41.05
C SER A 8 23.69 -25.49 40.53
N GLU A 9 24.72 -24.71 40.84
CA GLU A 9 24.88 -23.33 40.33
C GLU A 9 25.06 -23.31 38.81
N THR A 10 25.89 -24.22 38.25
CA THR A 10 26.10 -24.28 36.79
C THR A 10 24.86 -24.74 36.03
N LEU A 11 24.11 -25.69 36.60
CA LEU A 11 22.84 -26.14 36.03
C LEU A 11 21.79 -25.03 36.10
N PHE A 12 21.73 -24.29 37.20
CA PHE A 12 20.81 -23.17 37.36
C PHE A 12 21.11 -22.05 36.36
N ASP A 13 22.38 -21.67 36.20
CA ASP A 13 22.82 -20.66 35.22
C ASP A 13 22.55 -21.11 33.78
N SER A 14 22.79 -22.39 33.46
CA SER A 14 22.51 -22.95 32.13
C SER A 14 21.00 -22.96 31.83
N THR A 15 20.18 -23.24 32.84
CA THR A 15 18.72 -23.24 32.71
C THR A 15 18.17 -21.82 32.51
N ILE A 16 18.72 -20.83 33.22
CA ILE A 16 18.40 -19.42 33.02
C ILE A 16 18.83 -18.95 31.62
N GLY A 17 20.03 -19.33 31.17
CA GLY A 17 20.52 -19.01 29.83
C GLY A 17 19.63 -19.57 28.72
N LEU A 18 19.17 -20.81 28.87
CA LEU A 18 18.22 -21.43 27.94
C LEU A 18 16.85 -20.75 27.96
N LEU A 19 16.35 -20.38 29.14
CA LEU A 19 15.08 -19.68 29.29
C LEU A 19 15.13 -18.29 28.62
N GLN A 20 16.23 -17.55 28.80
CA GLN A 20 16.45 -16.26 28.16
C GLN A 20 16.57 -16.40 26.63
N ALA A 21 17.29 -17.41 26.15
CA ALA A 21 17.41 -17.70 24.71
C ALA A 21 16.05 -18.06 24.10
N TRP A 22 15.23 -18.85 24.81
CA TRP A 22 13.88 -19.21 24.39
C TRP A 22 12.97 -17.99 24.38
N GLN A 23 13.01 -17.15 25.41
CA GLN A 23 12.25 -15.91 25.47
C GLN A 23 12.61 -14.98 24.30
N LYS A 24 13.90 -14.79 24.00
CA LYS A 24 14.35 -14.00 22.85
C LYS A 24 13.81 -14.54 21.53
N ARG A 25 13.89 -15.85 21.30
CA ARG A 25 13.34 -16.49 20.08
C ARG A 25 11.82 -16.35 19.98
N SER A 26 11.10 -16.54 21.08
CA SER A 26 9.64 -16.37 21.10
C SER A 26 9.25 -14.94 20.75
N VAL A 27 9.96 -13.93 21.26
CA VAL A 27 9.74 -12.53 20.90
C VAL A 27 10.04 -12.27 19.42
N GLN A 28 11.11 -12.83 18.86
CA GLN A 28 11.42 -12.71 17.44
C GLN A 28 10.33 -13.31 16.55
N ILE A 29 9.82 -14.51 16.89
CA ILE A 29 8.73 -15.16 16.15
C ILE A 29 7.48 -14.29 16.16
N VAL A 30 7.11 -13.74 17.32
CA VAL A 30 5.96 -12.83 17.44
C VAL A 30 6.16 -11.56 16.60
N LYS A 31 7.36 -10.97 16.57
CA LYS A 31 7.68 -9.82 15.72
C LYS A 31 7.50 -10.15 14.23
N ILE A 32 7.97 -11.32 13.78
CA ILE A 32 7.83 -11.77 12.39
C ILE A 32 6.37 -12.02 12.03
N GLU A 33 5.60 -12.65 12.93
CA GLU A 33 4.19 -12.92 12.72
C GLU A 33 3.37 -11.62 12.65
N ALA A 34 3.67 -10.65 13.52
CA ALA A 34 3.08 -9.31 13.45
C ALA A 34 3.43 -8.60 12.12
N ALA A 35 4.68 -8.70 11.66
CA ALA A 35 5.09 -8.14 10.37
C ALA A 35 4.36 -8.79 9.18
N LYS A 36 4.10 -10.11 9.24
CA LYS A 36 3.30 -10.83 8.25
C LYS A 36 1.86 -10.32 8.22
N TYR A 37 1.20 -10.19 9.38
CA TYR A 37 -0.15 -9.65 9.44
C TYR A 37 -0.23 -8.21 8.91
N TYR A 38 0.73 -7.36 9.27
CA TYR A 38 0.83 -6.00 8.77
C TYR A 38 0.93 -5.93 7.24
N LEU A 39 1.79 -6.78 6.65
CA LEU A 39 1.92 -6.91 5.20
C LEU A 39 0.62 -7.34 4.53
N GLN A 40 -0.07 -8.34 5.09
CA GLN A 40 -1.35 -8.83 4.57
C GLN A 40 -2.41 -7.72 4.61
N THR A 41 -2.48 -6.96 5.70
CA THR A 41 -3.39 -5.82 5.80
C THR A 41 -3.09 -4.76 4.74
N ILE A 42 -1.83 -4.40 4.52
CA ILE A 42 -1.46 -3.42 3.47
C ILE A 42 -1.86 -3.94 2.08
N GLN A 43 -1.65 -5.22 1.80
CA GLN A 43 -2.02 -5.81 0.52
C GLN A 43 -3.53 -5.73 0.29
N GLU A 44 -4.34 -6.01 1.31
CA GLU A 44 -5.80 -5.92 1.17
C GLU A 44 -6.31 -4.49 1.12
N VAL A 45 -5.72 -3.58 1.89
CA VAL A 45 -6.01 -2.14 1.80
C VAL A 45 -5.69 -1.64 0.39
N ARG A 46 -4.56 -2.05 -0.20
CA ARG A 46 -4.22 -1.71 -1.59
C ARG A 46 -5.25 -2.27 -2.57
N ARG A 47 -5.67 -3.52 -2.41
CA ARG A 47 -6.67 -4.14 -3.29
C ARG A 47 -8.02 -3.42 -3.22
N GLN A 48 -8.51 -3.11 -2.02
CA GLN A 48 -9.74 -2.35 -1.85
C GLN A 48 -9.62 -0.92 -2.38
N SER A 49 -8.46 -0.30 -2.16
CA SER A 49 -8.13 1.03 -2.67
C SER A 49 -8.15 1.08 -4.20
N ILE A 50 -7.59 0.07 -4.87
CA ILE A 50 -7.65 -0.07 -6.33
C ILE A 50 -9.10 -0.28 -6.81
N LEU A 51 -9.86 -1.14 -6.14
CA LEU A 51 -11.27 -1.37 -6.47
C LEU A 51 -12.08 -0.08 -6.35
N LEU A 52 -11.94 0.65 -5.23
CA LEU A 52 -12.60 1.94 -5.02
C LEU A 52 -12.19 2.96 -6.09
N ALA A 53 -10.90 3.09 -6.37
CA ALA A 53 -10.38 4.00 -7.40
C ALA A 53 -10.92 3.63 -8.80
N SER A 54 -10.99 2.34 -9.13
CA SER A 54 -11.57 1.87 -10.40
C SER A 54 -13.08 2.14 -10.48
N GLY A 55 -13.82 1.97 -9.38
CA GLY A 55 -15.24 2.28 -9.30
C GLY A 55 -15.52 3.78 -9.47
N LEU A 56 -14.74 4.63 -8.79
CA LEU A 56 -14.81 6.08 -8.94
C LEU A 56 -14.42 6.52 -10.35
N PHE A 57 -13.41 5.88 -10.96
CA PHE A 57 -13.04 6.13 -12.35
C PHE A 57 -14.19 5.79 -13.31
N CYS A 58 -14.82 4.63 -13.16
CA CYS A 58 -15.99 4.26 -13.97
C CYS A 58 -17.14 5.25 -13.80
N LEU A 59 -17.43 5.69 -12.57
CA LEU A 59 -18.44 6.71 -12.29
C LEU A 59 -18.08 8.05 -12.94
N PHE A 60 -16.81 8.45 -12.88
CA PHE A 60 -16.32 9.67 -13.51
C PHE A 60 -16.45 9.60 -15.03
N VAL A 61 -16.04 8.50 -15.67
CA VAL A 61 -16.22 8.29 -17.12
C VAL A 61 -17.69 8.31 -17.51
N LEU A 62 -18.57 7.71 -16.71
CA LEU A 62 -20.03 7.77 -16.91
C LEU A 62 -20.55 9.21 -16.81
N ALA A 63 -20.13 9.97 -15.79
CA ALA A 63 -20.50 11.36 -15.64
C ALA A 63 -20.00 12.22 -16.81
N VAL A 64 -18.77 11.98 -17.27
CA VAL A 64 -18.19 12.62 -18.46
C VAL A 64 -18.99 12.26 -19.72
N ALA A 65 -19.42 11.00 -19.91
CA ALA A 65 -20.26 10.62 -21.04
C ALA A 65 -21.62 11.35 -21.03
N VAL A 66 -22.17 11.60 -19.83
CA VAL A 66 -23.37 12.44 -19.67
C VAL A 66 -23.07 13.92 -19.97
N VAL A 67 -21.89 14.43 -19.60
CA VAL A 67 -21.42 15.80 -19.89
C VAL A 67 -20.93 15.98 -21.33
N ALA A 68 -20.60 14.91 -22.05
CA ALA A 68 -20.31 14.94 -23.47
C ALA A 68 -21.56 15.32 -24.29
N MET A 69 -22.76 15.11 -23.73
CA MET A 69 -24.02 15.56 -24.32
C MET A 69 -24.06 17.10 -24.51
N PRO A 70 -23.66 17.94 -23.54
CA PRO A 70 -23.42 19.36 -23.75
C PRO A 70 -22.35 19.70 -24.80
N VAL A 71 -21.32 18.87 -24.99
CA VAL A 71 -20.29 19.07 -26.04
C VAL A 71 -20.89 18.83 -27.43
N VAL A 72 -21.78 17.84 -27.56
CA VAL A 72 -22.58 17.62 -28.78
C VAL A 72 -23.54 18.79 -29.03
N LEU A 73 -24.14 19.36 -27.98
CA LEU A 73 -24.94 20.59 -28.08
C LEU A 73 -24.08 21.82 -28.47
N LEU A 74 -22.84 21.91 -27.99
CA LEU A 74 -21.86 22.94 -28.40
C LEU A 74 -21.37 22.75 -29.85
N LEU A 75 -21.35 21.51 -30.35
CA LEU A 75 -21.08 21.22 -31.76
C LEU A 75 -22.20 21.73 -32.68
N LEU A 76 -23.43 21.86 -32.18
CA LEU A 76 -24.54 22.52 -32.88
C LEU A 76 -24.48 24.05 -32.83
N LEU A 77 -23.71 24.65 -31.92
CA LEU A 77 -23.49 26.10 -31.90
C LEU A 77 -22.67 26.55 -33.13
N PRO A 78 -22.92 27.77 -33.68
CA PRO A 78 -22.24 28.28 -34.87
C PRO A 78 -20.84 28.82 -34.55
N LEU A 79 -20.04 28.04 -33.83
CA LEU A 79 -18.62 28.31 -33.59
C LEU A 79 -17.77 27.78 -34.75
N SER A 80 -16.63 28.43 -35.00
CA SER A 80 -15.67 27.96 -35.99
C SER A 80 -15.13 26.57 -35.65
N VAL A 81 -14.87 25.76 -36.67
CA VAL A 81 -14.39 24.37 -36.53
C VAL A 81 -13.12 24.31 -35.67
N ALA A 82 -12.21 25.27 -35.85
CA ALA A 82 -10.97 25.36 -35.08
C ALA A 82 -11.19 25.60 -33.58
N ALA A 83 -12.21 26.39 -33.19
CA ALA A 83 -12.53 26.63 -31.79
C ALA A 83 -13.12 25.39 -31.12
N LYS A 84 -14.01 24.66 -31.82
CA LYS A 84 -14.60 23.41 -31.33
C LYS A 84 -13.55 22.33 -31.08
N LEU A 85 -12.59 22.21 -32.00
CA LEU A 85 -11.54 21.19 -31.92
C LEU A 85 -10.59 21.43 -30.75
N LYS A 86 -10.25 22.70 -30.45
CA LYS A 86 -9.44 23.06 -29.28
C LYS A 86 -10.15 22.74 -27.96
N ILE A 87 -11.44 23.07 -27.83
CA ILE A 87 -12.22 22.80 -26.63
C ILE A 87 -12.34 21.29 -26.40
N ALA A 88 -12.65 20.53 -27.45
CA ALA A 88 -12.73 19.07 -27.37
C ALA A 88 -11.39 18.44 -26.94
N CYS A 89 -10.28 18.91 -27.49
CA CYS A 89 -8.95 18.39 -27.16
C CYS A 89 -8.57 18.66 -25.69
N VAL A 90 -8.85 19.86 -25.18
CA VAL A 90 -8.61 20.20 -23.76
C VAL A 90 -9.46 19.33 -22.83
N LEU A 91 -10.74 19.13 -23.16
CA LEU A 91 -11.63 18.26 -22.39
C LEU A 91 -11.11 16.83 -22.34
N ILE A 92 -10.73 16.25 -23.49
CA ILE A 92 -10.17 14.89 -23.56
C ILE A 92 -8.91 14.76 -22.71
N VAL A 93 -8.00 15.73 -22.77
CA VAL A 93 -6.74 15.68 -22.00
C VAL A 93 -7.00 15.77 -20.50
N LEU A 94 -7.93 16.61 -20.07
CA LEU A 94 -8.28 16.71 -18.65
C LEU A 94 -9.02 15.46 -18.16
N ASP A 95 -9.99 14.97 -18.94
CA ASP A 95 -10.82 13.82 -18.56
C ASP A 95 -10.06 12.50 -18.58
N LEU A 96 -9.09 12.32 -19.47
CA LEU A 96 -8.31 11.07 -19.55
C LEU A 96 -6.95 11.20 -18.85
N GLY A 97 -6.29 12.35 -18.94
CA GLY A 97 -4.93 12.53 -18.41
C GLY A 97 -4.89 12.50 -16.88
N ILE A 98 -5.82 13.19 -16.21
CA ILE A 98 -5.85 13.26 -14.74
C ILE A 98 -6.11 11.88 -14.12
N PRO A 99 -7.12 11.10 -14.57
CA PRO A 99 -7.35 9.79 -14.00
C PRO A 99 -6.26 8.78 -14.32
N VAL A 100 -5.67 8.83 -15.52
CA VAL A 100 -4.56 7.94 -15.88
C VAL A 100 -3.34 8.18 -15.01
N LEU A 101 -2.98 9.45 -14.75
CA LEU A 101 -1.90 9.80 -13.83
C LEU A 101 -2.20 9.36 -12.38
N TYR A 102 -3.45 9.52 -11.94
CA TYR A 102 -3.87 9.09 -10.61
C TYR A 102 -3.79 7.57 -10.45
N LEU A 103 -4.31 6.81 -11.43
CA LEU A 103 -4.21 5.35 -11.47
C LEU A 103 -2.75 4.91 -11.52
N TRP A 104 -1.91 5.52 -12.34
CA TRP A 104 -0.49 5.20 -12.43
C TRP A 104 0.21 5.29 -11.06
N ASN A 105 -0.05 6.36 -10.31
CA ASN A 105 0.50 6.52 -8.96
C ASN A 105 -0.05 5.49 -7.97
N PHE A 106 -1.35 5.17 -8.05
CA PHE A 106 -2.00 4.21 -7.16
C PHE A 106 -1.61 2.75 -7.45
N PHE A 107 -1.31 2.39 -8.69
CA PHE A 107 -0.92 1.03 -9.06
C PHE A 107 0.54 0.70 -8.69
N SER A 108 1.40 1.70 -8.49
CA SER A 108 2.81 1.49 -8.15
C SER A 108 3.00 0.89 -6.76
N GLN A 109 3.35 -0.41 -6.71
CA GLN A 109 3.66 -1.12 -5.48
C GLN A 109 4.85 -0.50 -4.72
N LYS A 110 5.84 0.03 -5.44
CA LYS A 110 6.98 0.75 -4.83
C LYS A 110 6.52 1.99 -4.07
N ASN A 111 5.57 2.74 -4.61
CA ASN A 111 5.04 3.92 -3.93
C ASN A 111 4.25 3.53 -2.68
N TRP A 112 3.44 2.47 -2.75
CA TRP A 112 2.72 1.95 -1.58
C TRP A 112 3.66 1.47 -0.47
N MET A 113 4.71 0.73 -0.82
CA MET A 113 5.71 0.27 0.16
C MET A 113 6.49 1.43 0.78
N ARG A 114 6.78 2.48 -0.01
CA ARG A 114 7.43 3.70 0.48
C ARG A 114 6.50 4.53 1.37
N PHE A 115 5.23 4.66 1.01
CA PHE A 115 4.23 5.43 1.77
C PHE A 115 3.92 4.78 3.11
N THR A 116 3.74 3.45 3.12
CA THR A 116 3.43 2.69 4.34
C THR A 116 4.67 2.37 5.18
N ARG A 117 5.88 2.67 4.68
CA ARG A 117 7.17 2.28 5.30
C ARG A 117 7.25 0.79 5.67
N SER A 118 6.50 -0.05 4.97
CA SER A 118 6.43 -1.49 5.25
C SER A 118 7.78 -2.19 5.10
N GLY A 119 8.65 -1.68 4.21
CA GLY A 119 10.03 -2.14 4.09
C GLY A 119 10.87 -1.90 5.35
N GLU A 120 10.70 -0.75 6.02
CA GLU A 120 11.39 -0.45 7.28
C GLU A 120 10.85 -1.29 8.43
N PHE A 121 9.53 -1.50 8.48
CA PHE A 121 8.88 -2.31 9.50
C PHE A 121 9.33 -3.78 9.46
N ILE A 122 9.42 -4.37 8.27
CA ILE A 122 9.92 -5.74 8.08
C ILE A 122 11.41 -5.82 8.39
N ALA A 123 12.21 -4.84 7.95
CA ALA A 123 13.65 -4.82 8.24
C ALA A 123 13.91 -4.76 9.76
N ASN A 124 13.09 -4.01 10.50
CA ASN A 124 13.17 -3.92 11.96
C ASN A 124 12.65 -5.19 12.68
N ALA A 125 11.71 -5.92 12.06
CA ALA A 125 11.23 -7.20 12.61
C ALA A 125 12.23 -8.36 12.40
N VAL A 126 13.09 -8.26 11.39
CA VAL A 126 14.07 -9.29 11.01
C VAL A 126 15.48 -9.03 11.59
N ARG A 127 15.83 -7.78 11.92
CA ARG A 127 17.08 -7.49 12.61
C ARG A 127 17.07 -8.10 14.01
N GLU A 128 18.03 -8.97 14.28
CA GLU A 128 18.37 -9.39 15.63
C GLU A 128 19.03 -8.19 16.34
N ASP A 129 18.48 -7.77 17.48
CA ASP A 129 19.16 -6.88 18.43
C ASP A 129 20.21 -7.68 19.21
#